data_AF-A0A655EBU3-F1
#
_entry.id   AF-A0A655EBU3-F1
#
_cell.length_a   1.000
_cell.length_b   1.000
_cell.length_c   1.000
_cell.angle_alpha   90.00
_cell.angle_beta   90.00
_cell.angle_gamma   90.00
#
_symmetry.space_group_name_H-M   'P 1'
#
loop_
_entity.id
_entity.type
_entity.pdbx_description
1 polymer ?
#
loop_
_entity_poly.entity_id
_entity_poly.type
_entity_poly.pdbx_seq_one_letter_code
_entity_poly.pdbx_strand_id
1 'polypeptide(L)' 'MDLLTDLLRAAQRAGTVRPDVDVLEVKTLLVGCQAMQSYNAELAAKVTDVALDGLRANRK' A
#
# COMPACT_ATOMS: atom_id res chain seq x y z
N MET A 1 1.18 6.78 -14.32
CA MET A 1 0.33 6.00 -13.38
C MET A 1 0.36 4.51 -13.71
N ASP A 2 0.70 4.17 -14.94
CA ASP A 2 0.62 2.82 -15.50
C ASP A 2 1.45 1.77 -14.75
N LEU A 3 2.68 2.11 -14.33
CA LEU A 3 3.51 1.18 -13.53
C LEU A 3 2.84 0.76 -12.22
N LEU A 4 2.26 1.71 -11.46
CA LEU A 4 1.62 1.39 -10.19
C LEU A 4 0.35 0.55 -10.42
N THR A 5 -0.40 0.85 -11.48
CA THR A 5 -1.54 0.04 -11.91
C THR A 5 -1.11 -1.39 -12.24
N ASP A 6 -0.03 -1.57 -12.97
CA ASP A 6 0.45 -2.90 -13.38
C ASP A 6 0.96 -3.71 -12.20
N LEU A 7 1.68 -3.08 -11.27
CA LEU A 7 2.14 -3.71 -10.03
C LEU A 7 0.96 -4.13 -9.15
N LEU A 8 -0.03 -3.25 -8.95
CA LEU A 8 -1.23 -3.56 -8.18
C LEU A 8 -1.99 -4.74 -8.80
N ARG A 9 -2.20 -4.71 -10.12
CA ARG A 9 -2.87 -5.79 -10.84
C ARG A 9 -2.09 -7.11 -10.74
N ALA A 10 -0.76 -7.06 -10.83
CA ALA A 10 0.07 -8.27 -10.67
C ALA A 10 -0.05 -8.84 -9.25
N ALA A 11 0.02 -8.00 -8.22
CA ALA A 11 -0.09 -8.42 -6.83
C ALA A 11 -1.49 -8.98 -6.48
N GLN A 12 -2.55 -8.38 -7.02
CA GLN A 12 -3.93 -8.86 -6.91
C GLN A 12 -4.12 -10.20 -7.61
N ARG A 13 -3.60 -10.37 -8.83
CA ARG A 13 -3.61 -11.67 -9.53
C ARG A 13 -2.83 -12.76 -8.78
N ALA A 14 -1.75 -12.39 -8.10
CA ALA A 14 -0.99 -13.29 -7.25
C ALA A 14 -1.70 -13.61 -5.92
N GLY A 15 -2.84 -12.97 -5.61
CA GLY A 15 -3.56 -13.17 -4.35
C GLY A 15 -2.85 -12.60 -3.13
N THR A 16 -1.87 -11.72 -3.32
CA THR A 16 -1.08 -11.14 -2.21
C THR A 16 -1.66 -9.83 -1.68
N VAL A 17 -2.42 -9.11 -2.52
CA VAL A 17 -3.10 -7.86 -2.19
C VAL A 17 -4.61 -8.04 -2.33
N ARG A 18 -5.38 -7.42 -1.42
CA ARG A 18 -6.84 -7.45 -1.44
C ARG A 18 -7.42 -6.86 -2.75
N PRO A 19 -8.47 -7.47 -3.32
CA PRO A 19 -8.96 -7.11 -4.66
C PRO A 19 -9.83 -5.86 -4.69
N ASP A 20 -10.22 -5.34 -3.53
CA ASP A 20 -11.15 -4.22 -3.35
C ASP A 20 -10.45 -2.87 -3.10
N VAL A 21 -9.20 -2.75 -3.55
CA VAL A 21 -8.42 -1.50 -3.52
C VAL A 21 -7.97 -1.14 -4.94
N ASP A 22 -8.06 0.14 -5.28
CA ASP A 22 -7.69 0.70 -6.58
C ASP A 22 -6.38 1.52 -6.53
N VAL A 23 -5.79 1.77 -7.69
CA VAL A 23 -4.50 2.45 -7.88
C VAL A 23 -4.49 3.87 -7.28
N LEU A 24 -5.63 4.57 -7.32
CA LEU A 24 -5.74 5.92 -6.74
C LEU A 24 -5.69 5.88 -5.21
N GLU A 25 -6.28 4.87 -4.59
CA GLU A 25 -6.23 4.66 -3.14
C GLU A 25 -4.81 4.26 -2.71
N VAL A 26 -4.15 3.37 -3.46
CA VAL A 26 -2.74 3.03 -3.22
C VAL A 26 -1.84 4.25 -3.35
N LYS A 27 -2.04 5.09 -4.39
CA LYS A 27 -1.27 6.32 -4.54
C LYS A 27 -1.49 7.28 -3.36
N THR A 28 -2.73 7.36 -2.87
CA THR A 28 -3.06 8.20 -1.71
C THR A 28 -2.36 7.68 -0.45
N LEU A 29 -2.32 6.36 -0.25
CA LEU A 29 -1.59 5.72 0.84
C LEU A 29 -0.09 6.02 0.77
N LEU A 30 0.51 6.01 -0.43
CA LEU A 30 1.93 6.39 -0.62
C LEU A 30 2.20 7.84 -0.22
N VAL A 31 1.28 8.77 -0.48
CA VAL A 31 1.41 10.16 -0.01
C VAL A 31 1.30 10.23 1.51
N GLY A 32 0.40 9.44 2.11
CA GLY A 32 0.32 9.26 3.56
C GLY A 32 1.64 8.79 4.16
N CYS A 33 2.28 7.76 3.58
CA CYS A 33 3.59 7.27 4.02
C CYS A 33 4.69 8.34 3.93
N GLN A 34 4.70 9.15 2.86
CA GLN A 34 5.64 10.27 2.73
C GLN A 34 5.43 11.35 3.81
N ALA A 35 4.17 11.64 4.15
CA ALA A 35 3.84 12.57 5.23
C ALA A 35 4.30 12.02 6.60
N MET A 36 4.10 10.72 6.86
CA MET A 36 4.57 10.06 8.08
C MET A 36 6.10 10.12 8.21
N GLN A 37 6.83 9.91 7.10
CA GLN A 37 8.29 10.05 7.05
C GLN A 37 8.76 11.46 7.44
N SER A 38 8.02 12.49 7.01
CA SER A 38 8.33 13.89 7.32
C SER A 38 7.97 14.26 8.77
N TYR A 39 6.94 13.63 9.34
CA TYR A 39 6.46 13.89 10.70
C TYR A 39 7.30 13.17 11.77
N ASN A 40 7.55 11.87 11.60
CA ASN A 40 8.34 11.06 12.53
C ASN A 40 9.09 9.97 11.78
N ALA A 41 10.33 10.26 11.41
CA ALA A 41 11.18 9.36 10.64
C ALA A 41 11.51 8.05 11.36
N GLU A 42 11.61 8.07 12.70
CA GLU A 42 11.92 6.89 13.50
C GLU A 42 10.78 5.86 13.48
N LEU A 43 9.53 6.33 13.46
CA LEU A 43 8.35 5.46 13.38
C LEU A 43 7.90 5.16 11.94
N ALA A 44 8.35 5.92 10.96
CA ALA A 44 7.89 5.87 9.57
C ALA A 44 7.91 4.46 8.96
N ALA A 45 8.98 3.70 9.18
CA ALA A 45 9.09 2.32 8.71
C ALA A 45 7.99 1.43 9.32
N LYS A 46 7.84 1.48 10.65
CA LYS A 46 6.85 0.69 11.38
C LYS A 46 5.41 1.00 10.96
N VAL A 47 5.08 2.27 10.76
CA VAL A 47 3.72 2.67 10.33
C VAL A 47 3.47 2.39 8.85
N THR A 48 4.53 2.33 8.03
CA THR A 48 4.44 1.83 6.66
C THR A 48 4.11 0.34 6.65
N ASP A 49 4.70 -0.46 7.54
CA ASP A 49 4.33 -1.87 7.67
C ASP A 49 2.86 -2.05 8.04
N VAL A 50 2.31 -1.22 8.93
CA VAL A 50 0.87 -1.24 9.26
C VAL A 50 0.01 -0.94 8.02
N ALA A 51 0.41 0.02 7.21
CA ALA A 51 -0.27 0.32 5.95
C ALA A 51 -0.21 -0.86 4.96
N LEU A 52 0.96 -1.52 4.85
CA LEU A 52 1.13 -2.71 4.01
C LEU A 52 0.32 -3.91 4.52
N ASP A 53 0.23 -4.10 5.84
CA ASP A 53 -0.60 -5.14 6.46
C ASP A 53 -2.07 -4.97 6.06
N GLY A 54 -2.57 -3.73 6.03
CA GLY A 54 -3.93 -3.41 5.59
C GLY A 54 -4.21 -3.66 4.09
N LEU A 55 -3.17 -3.82 3.26
CA LEU A 55 -3.29 -4.17 1.85
C LEU A 55 -3.26 -5.68 1.60
N ARG A 56 -2.76 -6.49 2.55
CA ARG A 56 -2.65 -7.93 2.36
C ARG A 56 -4.02 -8.56 2.15
N ALA A 57 -4.07 -9.57 1.28
CA ALA A 57 -5.29 -10.36 1.11
C ALA A 57 -5.71 -10.97 2.46
N ASN A 58 -6.95 -10.74 2.87
CA ASN A 58 -7.51 -11.38 4.06
C ASN A 58 -7.54 -12.89 3.81
N ARG A 59 -6.77 -13.66 4.59
CA ARG A 59 -6.98 -15.12 4.65
C ARG A 59 -8.33 -15.35 5.30
N LYS A 60 -9.31 -15.81 4.51
CA LYS A 60 -10.47 -16.51 5.07
C LYS A 60 -10.04 -17.88 5.59
#